data_AF-A0A3P2AAE8-F1
#
_entry.id   AF-A0A3P2AAE8-F1
#
_cell.length_a   1.000
_cell.length_b   1.000
_cell.length_c   1.000
_cell.angle_alpha   90.00
_cell.angle_beta   90.00
_cell.angle_gamma   90.00
#
_symmetry.space_group_name_H-M   'P 1'
#
loop_
_entity.id
_entity.type
_entity.pdbx_description
1 polymer ?
#
loop_
_entity_poly.entity_id
_entity_poly.type
_entity_poly.pdbx_seq_one_letter_code
_entity_poly.pdbx_strand_id
1 'polypeptide(L)'
;MKNIRQIFHLLSYLQYPLVLIAFFLLVKPLFRGFDYLTVHPDYLFDAYSNALMLFGVTLSFSALQDPRRTLLQFEKKIWRSPQKAKRQLLITLVTAFLFFISGLLGFMAVENFKKDFAYASIVLAIGILGYLKFQLDVFDTHKRDESEEHV
;
A
#
# COMPACT_ATOMS: atom_id res chain seq x y z
N MET A 1 -11.32 25.90 -1.55
CA MET A 1 -10.40 24.77 -1.88
C MET A 1 -9.44 24.38 -0.74
N LYS A 2 -8.88 25.34 0.02
CA LYS A 2 -7.97 25.07 1.16
C LYS A 2 -8.54 24.06 2.16
N ASN A 3 -9.82 24.18 2.49
CA ASN A 3 -10.51 23.31 3.45
C ASN A 3 -10.63 21.85 2.97
N ILE A 4 -10.85 21.61 1.67
CA ILE A 4 -11.00 20.25 1.12
C ILE A 4 -9.67 19.48 1.18
N ARG A 5 -8.56 20.15 0.83
CA ARG A 5 -7.21 19.55 0.95
C ARG A 5 -6.87 19.19 2.39
N GLN A 6 -7.26 20.05 3.35
CA GLN A 6 -7.08 19.76 4.77
C GLN A 6 -7.89 18.54 5.23
N ILE A 7 -9.12 18.38 4.73
CA ILE A 7 -9.94 17.19 5.02
C ILE A 7 -9.26 15.93 4.47
N PHE A 8 -8.77 15.95 3.23
CA PHE A 8 -8.09 14.79 2.64
C PHE A 8 -6.81 14.43 3.39
N HIS A 9 -6.04 15.45 3.78
CA HIS A 9 -4.87 15.23 4.62
C HIS A 9 -5.24 14.69 6.00
N LEU A 10 -6.32 15.17 6.63
CA LEU A 10 -6.80 14.61 7.90
C LEU A 10 -7.23 13.14 7.74
N LEU A 11 -7.97 12.82 6.68
CA LEU A 11 -8.39 11.46 6.37
C LEU A 11 -7.19 10.54 6.14
N SER A 12 -6.10 11.05 5.55
CA SER A 12 -4.90 10.25 5.31
C SER A 12 -4.28 9.69 6.60
N TYR A 13 -4.50 10.32 7.76
CA TYR A 13 -4.03 9.80 9.05
C TYR A 13 -4.73 8.49 9.47
N LEU A 14 -5.88 8.14 8.86
CA LEU A 14 -6.51 6.83 9.08
C LEU A 14 -5.63 5.67 8.61
N GLN A 15 -4.64 5.91 7.75
CA GLN A 15 -3.67 4.89 7.36
C GLN A 15 -2.94 4.28 8.58
N TYR A 16 -2.66 5.07 9.63
CA TYR A 16 -1.85 4.62 10.76
C TYR A 16 -2.56 3.60 11.66
N PRO A 17 -3.81 3.81 12.10
CA PRO A 17 -4.54 2.77 12.80
C PRO A 17 -4.84 1.56 11.89
N LEU A 18 -5.13 1.78 10.61
CA LEU A 18 -5.40 0.67 9.68
C LEU A 18 -4.18 -0.22 9.45
N VAL A 19 -2.98 0.37 9.31
CA VAL A 19 -1.74 -0.39 9.15
C VAL A 19 -1.45 -1.22 10.39
N LEU A 20 -1.73 -0.68 11.59
CA LEU A 20 -1.54 -1.41 12.85
C LEU A 20 -2.44 -2.66 12.91
N ILE A 21 -3.70 -2.53 12.50
CA ILE A 21 -4.63 -3.67 12.44
C ILE A 21 -4.19 -4.68 11.38
N ALA A 22 -3.78 -4.22 10.20
CA ALA A 22 -3.29 -5.08 9.14
C ALA A 22 -2.06 -5.90 9.57
N PHE A 23 -1.10 -5.25 10.23
CA PHE A 23 0.06 -5.94 10.81
C PHE A 23 -0.33 -6.92 11.91
N PHE A 24 -1.26 -6.56 12.78
CA PHE A 24 -1.76 -7.48 13.79
C PHE A 24 -2.36 -8.74 13.16
N LEU A 25 -3.16 -8.61 12.10
CA LEU A 25 -3.72 -9.76 11.38
C LEU A 25 -2.67 -10.61 10.67
N LEU A 26 -1.58 -10.01 10.20
CA LEU A 26 -0.49 -10.73 9.56
C LEU A 26 0.32 -11.55 10.57
N VAL A 27 0.57 -10.99 11.76
CA VAL A 27 1.40 -11.66 12.80
C VAL A 27 0.57 -12.63 13.65
N LYS A 28 -0.71 -12.34 13.91
CA LYS A 28 -1.60 -13.14 14.79
C LYS A 28 -1.58 -14.65 14.48
N PRO A 29 -1.62 -15.13 13.22
CA PRO A 29 -1.60 -16.55 12.93
C PRO A 29 -0.32 -17.27 13.37
N LEU A 30 0.82 -16.58 13.36
CA LEU A 30 2.12 -17.16 13.71
C LEU A 30 2.17 -17.61 15.18
N PHE A 31 1.40 -16.96 16.06
CA PHE A 31 1.29 -17.34 17.48
C PHE A 31 0.50 -18.63 17.72
N ARG A 32 -0.18 -19.20 16.71
CA ARG A 32 -0.84 -20.52 16.82
C ARG A 32 0.13 -21.69 16.66
N GLY A 33 1.35 -21.44 16.16
CA GLY A 33 2.36 -22.46 15.89
C GLY A 33 2.24 -23.07 14.48
N PHE A 34 3.38 -23.45 13.89
CA PHE A 34 3.43 -23.96 12.51
C PHE A 34 2.62 -25.25 12.32
N ASP A 35 2.62 -26.15 13.30
CA ASP A 35 1.87 -27.42 13.23
C ASP A 35 0.37 -27.18 13.01
N TYR A 36 -0.20 -26.21 13.72
CA TYR A 36 -1.61 -25.83 13.56
C TYR A 36 -1.87 -25.25 12.16
N LEU A 37 -0.98 -24.41 11.66
CA LEU A 37 -1.15 -23.72 10.39
C LEU A 37 -1.03 -24.66 9.18
N THR A 38 -0.21 -25.71 9.29
CA THR A 38 -0.12 -26.76 8.26
C THR A 38 -1.41 -27.57 8.18
N VAL A 39 -2.06 -27.82 9.31
CA VAL A 39 -3.35 -28.55 9.36
C VAL A 39 -4.54 -27.65 8.98
N HIS A 40 -4.45 -26.34 9.26
CA HIS A 40 -5.51 -25.36 9.00
C HIS A 40 -5.04 -24.23 8.08
N PRO A 41 -4.79 -24.52 6.79
CA PRO A 41 -4.33 -23.50 5.84
C PRO A 41 -5.37 -22.40 5.64
N ASP A 42 -6.67 -22.71 5.74
CA ASP A 42 -7.76 -21.74 5.59
C ASP A 42 -7.64 -20.58 6.59
N TYR A 43 -7.25 -20.87 7.84
CA TYR A 43 -7.05 -19.85 8.86
C TYR A 43 -5.93 -18.85 8.51
N LEU A 44 -4.87 -19.32 7.83
CA LEU A 44 -3.82 -18.46 7.30
C LEU A 44 -4.34 -17.60 6.14
N PHE A 45 -5.01 -18.23 5.18
CA PHE A 45 -5.53 -17.54 4.01
C PHE A 45 -6.55 -16.47 4.39
N ASP A 46 -7.44 -16.74 5.34
CA ASP A 46 -8.42 -15.77 5.85
C ASP A 46 -7.73 -14.58 6.51
N ALA A 47 -6.75 -14.84 7.39
CA ALA A 47 -6.02 -13.78 8.08
C ALA A 47 -5.25 -12.90 7.09
N TYR A 48 -4.59 -13.52 6.10
CA TYR A 48 -3.81 -12.80 5.10
C TYR A 48 -4.69 -12.07 4.09
N SER A 49 -5.82 -12.63 3.67
CA SER A 49 -6.79 -11.94 2.81
C SER A 49 -7.32 -10.68 3.50
N ASN A 50 -7.69 -10.78 4.78
CA ASN A 50 -8.12 -9.62 5.56
C ASN A 50 -6.99 -8.58 5.70
N ALA A 51 -5.74 -9.02 5.94
CA ALA A 51 -4.59 -8.13 6.02
C ALA A 51 -4.33 -7.40 4.69
N LEU A 52 -4.33 -8.13 3.56
CA LEU A 52 -4.14 -7.57 2.21
C LEU A 52 -5.23 -6.53 1.89
N MET A 53 -6.48 -6.84 2.22
CA MET A 53 -7.60 -5.92 2.04
C MET A 53 -7.40 -4.64 2.86
N LEU A 54 -7.02 -4.75 4.14
CA LEU A 54 -6.72 -3.59 4.97
C LEU A 54 -5.50 -2.80 4.49
N PHE A 55 -4.46 -3.46 3.98
CA PHE A 55 -3.34 -2.76 3.36
C PHE A 55 -3.76 -1.99 2.10
N GLY A 56 -4.64 -2.54 1.27
CA GLY A 56 -5.19 -1.82 0.12
C GLY A 56 -5.97 -0.56 0.50
N VAL A 57 -6.81 -0.67 1.53
CA VAL A 57 -7.54 0.47 2.09
C VAL A 57 -6.56 1.49 2.71
N THR A 58 -5.56 1.03 3.46
CA THR A 58 -4.52 1.85 4.07
C THR A 58 -3.78 2.68 3.03
N LEU A 59 -3.34 2.06 1.94
CA LEU A 59 -2.62 2.74 0.85
C LEU A 59 -3.52 3.73 0.11
N SER A 60 -4.82 3.42 -0.02
CA SER A 60 -5.81 4.36 -0.57
C SER A 60 -5.91 5.62 0.30
N PHE A 61 -5.91 5.51 1.63
CA PHE A 61 -5.84 6.66 2.53
C PHE A 61 -4.50 7.38 2.45
N SER A 62 -3.38 6.65 2.33
CA SER A 62 -2.06 7.25 2.13
C SER A 62 -1.99 8.13 0.89
N ALA A 63 -2.71 7.77 -0.17
CA ALA A 63 -2.74 8.56 -1.40
C ALA A 63 -3.44 9.93 -1.26
N LEU A 64 -4.16 10.17 -0.15
CA LEU A 64 -4.82 11.45 0.15
C LEU A 64 -3.90 12.46 0.85
N GLN A 65 -2.68 12.06 1.21
CA GLN A 65 -1.72 12.93 1.87
C GLN A 65 -1.35 14.15 1.02
N ASP A 66 -0.95 15.23 1.68
CA ASP A 66 -0.37 16.39 0.99
C ASP A 66 1.11 16.14 0.71
N PRO A 67 1.54 16.04 -0.57
CA PRO A 67 2.91 15.70 -0.94
C PRO A 67 3.95 16.73 -0.47
N ARG A 68 3.53 17.95 -0.09
CA ARG A 68 4.42 19.00 0.42
C ARG A 68 4.72 18.88 1.91
N ARG A 69 3.86 18.20 2.67
CA ARG A 69 3.90 18.21 4.14
C ARG A 69 4.52 16.96 4.75
N THR A 70 4.33 15.82 4.12
CA THR A 70 4.68 14.53 4.70
C THR A 70 5.81 13.87 3.92
N LEU A 71 7.03 14.08 4.40
CA LEU A 71 8.19 13.27 4.01
C LEU A 71 8.95 12.89 5.26
N LEU A 72 8.99 11.60 5.56
CA LEU A 72 9.92 11.08 6.57
C LEU A 72 11.35 11.39 6.12
N GLN A 73 12.28 11.57 7.06
CA GLN A 73 13.69 11.83 6.71
C GLN A 73 14.28 10.73 5.81
N PHE A 74 13.84 9.48 6.02
CA PHE A 74 14.18 8.35 5.18
C PHE A 74 13.65 8.50 3.74
N GLU A 75 12.39 8.91 3.58
CA GLU A 75 11.78 9.12 2.26
C GLU A 75 12.48 10.24 1.50
N LYS A 76 12.83 11.34 2.16
CA LYS A 76 13.62 12.43 1.55
C LYS A 76 14.90 11.91 0.90
N LYS A 77 15.58 10.94 1.52
CA LYS A 77 16.80 10.33 0.97
C LYS A 77 16.55 9.51 -0.30
N ILE A 78 15.36 8.94 -0.46
CA ILE A 78 14.96 8.23 -1.68
C ILE A 78 14.64 9.25 -2.78
N TRP A 79 13.84 10.27 -2.47
CA TRP A 79 13.33 11.23 -3.46
C TRP A 79 14.39 12.22 -3.97
N ARG A 80 15.38 12.58 -3.15
CA ARG A 80 16.55 13.39 -3.56
C ARG A 80 17.39 12.77 -4.67
N SER A 81 17.39 11.44 -4.78
CA SER A 81 18.17 10.75 -5.80
C SER A 81 17.26 10.32 -6.95
N PRO A 82 17.40 10.88 -8.16
CA PRO A 82 16.51 10.55 -9.28
C PRO A 82 16.59 9.07 -9.66
N GLN A 83 17.74 8.43 -9.47
CA GLN A 83 17.91 6.99 -9.69
C GLN A 83 17.14 6.15 -8.66
N LYS A 84 17.18 6.52 -7.37
CA LYS A 84 16.46 5.79 -6.31
C LYS A 84 14.96 6.00 -6.40
N ALA A 85 14.51 7.22 -6.72
CA ALA A 85 13.11 7.53 -6.97
C ALA A 85 12.54 6.69 -8.12
N LYS A 86 13.22 6.66 -9.28
CA LYS A 86 12.83 5.81 -10.43
C LYS A 86 12.72 4.34 -10.05
N ARG A 87 13.72 3.82 -9.31
CA ARG A 87 13.70 2.44 -8.84
C ARG A 87 12.53 2.16 -7.89
N GLN A 88 12.24 3.06 -6.95
CA GLN A 88 11.12 2.91 -6.03
C GLN A 88 9.79 2.89 -6.77
N LEU A 89 9.57 3.81 -7.71
CA LEU A 89 8.36 3.86 -8.55
C LEU A 89 8.19 2.57 -9.36
N LEU A 90 9.28 2.05 -9.94
CA LEU A 90 9.25 0.79 -10.68
C LEU A 90 8.90 -0.40 -9.76
N ILE A 91 9.49 -0.47 -8.56
CA ILE A 91 9.16 -1.52 -7.59
C ILE A 91 7.69 -1.46 -7.23
N THR A 92 7.17 -0.28 -6.85
CA THR A 92 5.75 -0.08 -6.52
C THR A 92 4.85 -0.51 -7.68
N LEU A 93 5.19 -0.12 -8.92
CA LEU A 93 4.44 -0.50 -10.12
C LEU A 93 4.41 -2.02 -10.34
N VAL A 94 5.57 -2.67 -10.27
CA VAL A 94 5.69 -4.13 -10.43
C VAL A 94 4.91 -4.85 -9.33
N THR A 95 4.99 -4.39 -8.08
CA THR A 95 4.20 -4.95 -6.97
C THR A 95 2.70 -4.81 -7.21
N ALA A 96 2.23 -3.67 -7.70
CA ALA A 96 0.83 -3.48 -8.06
C ALA A 96 0.38 -4.50 -9.11
N PHE A 97 1.17 -4.70 -10.17
CA PHE A 97 0.88 -5.67 -11.22
C PHE A 97 0.92 -7.11 -10.72
N LEU A 98 1.87 -7.47 -9.84
CA LEU A 98 1.94 -8.81 -9.25
C LEU A 98 0.65 -9.15 -8.48
N PHE A 99 0.20 -8.24 -7.61
CA PHE A 99 -1.06 -8.46 -6.87
C PHE A 99 -2.29 -8.40 -7.77
N PHE A 100 -2.29 -7.55 -8.80
CA PHE A 100 -3.38 -7.49 -9.76
C PHE A 100 -3.52 -8.81 -10.54
N ILE A 101 -2.42 -9.31 -11.10
CA ILE A 101 -2.39 -10.59 -11.82
C ILE A 101 -2.73 -11.75 -10.89
N SER A 102 -2.17 -11.77 -9.67
CA SER A 102 -2.49 -12.77 -8.66
C SER A 102 -3.98 -12.78 -8.32
N GLY A 103 -4.59 -11.60 -8.19
CA GLY A 103 -6.03 -11.44 -7.97
C GLY A 103 -6.86 -11.95 -9.15
N LEU A 104 -6.49 -11.61 -10.39
CA LEU A 104 -7.19 -12.12 -11.57
C LEU A 104 -7.11 -13.64 -11.70
N LEU A 105 -5.92 -14.23 -11.50
CA LEU A 105 -5.74 -15.67 -11.53
C LEU A 105 -6.51 -16.36 -10.40
N GLY A 106 -6.51 -15.78 -9.20
CA GLY A 106 -7.27 -16.29 -8.07
C GLY A 106 -8.79 -16.23 -8.29
N PHE A 107 -9.28 -15.20 -8.98
CA PHE A 107 -10.70 -15.07 -9.34
C PHE A 107 -11.16 -16.15 -10.33
N MET A 108 -10.27 -16.56 -11.23
CA MET A 108 -10.52 -17.66 -12.17
C MET A 108 -10.40 -19.06 -11.54
N ALA A 109 -9.93 -19.17 -10.30
CA ALA A 109 -9.80 -20.45 -9.62
C ALA A 109 -11.16 -20.99 -9.17
N VAL A 110 -11.29 -22.32 -9.20
CA VAL A 110 -12.56 -23.04 -8.92
C VAL A 110 -12.92 -23.04 -7.43
N GLU A 111 -11.94 -22.91 -6.53
CA GLU A 111 -12.13 -23.04 -5.09
C GLU A 111 -12.55 -21.72 -4.44
N ASN A 112 -13.55 -21.77 -3.56
CA ASN A 112 -14.12 -20.57 -2.93
C ASN A 112 -13.14 -19.85 -1.99
N PHE A 113 -12.28 -20.57 -1.26
CA PHE A 113 -11.29 -19.95 -0.36
C PHE A 113 -10.25 -19.09 -1.09
N LYS A 114 -10.05 -19.34 -2.40
CA LYS A 114 -9.14 -18.55 -3.24
C LYS A 114 -9.77 -17.23 -3.71
N LYS A 115 -11.10 -17.10 -3.63
CA LYS A 115 -11.81 -15.89 -4.07
C LYS A 115 -11.62 -14.72 -3.11
N ASP A 116 -11.64 -14.96 -1.80
CA ASP A 116 -11.41 -13.88 -0.81
C ASP A 116 -10.00 -13.31 -0.93
N PHE A 117 -9.01 -14.18 -1.09
CA PHE A 117 -7.63 -13.77 -1.38
C PHE A 117 -7.52 -13.01 -2.70
N ALA A 118 -8.26 -13.44 -3.73
CA ALA A 118 -8.29 -12.79 -5.03
C ALA A 118 -8.85 -11.36 -4.94
N TYR A 119 -10.00 -11.18 -4.28
CA TYR A 119 -10.60 -9.87 -4.06
C TYR A 119 -9.66 -8.97 -3.25
N ALA A 120 -9.10 -9.48 -2.16
CA ALA A 120 -8.15 -8.74 -1.34
C ALA A 120 -6.90 -8.31 -2.11
N SER A 121 -6.38 -9.18 -2.99
CA SER A 121 -5.23 -8.87 -3.85
C SER A 121 -5.55 -7.77 -4.86
N ILE A 122 -6.75 -7.77 -5.46
CA ILE A 122 -7.20 -6.70 -6.35
C ILE A 122 -7.34 -5.38 -5.59
N VAL A 123 -7.96 -5.40 -4.41
CA VAL A 123 -8.09 -4.21 -3.55
C VAL A 123 -6.73 -3.64 -3.18
N LEU A 124 -5.77 -4.51 -2.82
CA LEU A 124 -4.40 -4.10 -2.56
C LEU A 124 -3.75 -3.47 -3.79
N ALA A 125 -3.86 -4.10 -4.96
CA ALA A 125 -3.30 -3.58 -6.20
C ALA A 125 -3.83 -2.17 -6.52
N ILE A 126 -5.13 -1.95 -6.37
CA ILE A 126 -5.76 -0.63 -6.56
C ILE A 126 -5.21 0.39 -5.55
N GLY A 127 -5.08 0.00 -4.28
CA GLY A 127 -4.48 0.83 -3.24
C GLY A 127 -3.03 1.21 -3.57
N ILE A 128 -2.23 0.26 -4.05
CA ILE A 128 -0.85 0.50 -4.49
C ILE A 128 -0.82 1.45 -5.69
N LEU A 129 -1.73 1.32 -6.66
CA LEU A 129 -1.80 2.24 -7.81
C LEU A 129 -2.14 3.67 -7.38
N GLY A 130 -3.08 3.84 -6.44
CA GLY A 130 -3.37 5.14 -5.83
C GLY A 130 -2.15 5.72 -5.13
N TYR A 131 -1.43 4.89 -4.37
CA TYR A 131 -0.20 5.30 -3.70
C TYR A 131 0.94 5.62 -4.68
N LEU A 132 1.07 4.89 -5.78
CA LEU A 132 2.04 5.17 -6.84
C LEU A 132 1.83 6.56 -7.45
N LYS A 133 0.56 6.94 -7.68
CA LYS A 133 0.23 8.30 -8.12
C LYS A 133 0.71 9.34 -7.10
N PHE A 134 0.42 9.13 -5.82
CA PHE A 134 0.91 10.02 -4.76
C PHE A 134 2.44 10.11 -4.73
N GLN A 135 3.15 9.00 -4.91
CA GLN A 135 4.61 8.97 -5.02
C GLN A 135 5.14 9.80 -6.20
N LEU A 136 4.44 9.80 -7.34
CA LEU A 136 4.78 10.66 -8.48
C LEU A 136 4.58 12.15 -8.13
N ASP A 137 3.46 12.49 -7.48
CA ASP A 137 3.18 13.87 -7.05
C ASP A 137 4.24 14.37 -6.04
N VAL A 138 4.70 13.50 -5.14
CA VAL A 138 5.82 13.77 -4.22
C VAL A 138 7.11 14.04 -4.99
N PHE A 139 7.45 13.18 -5.95
CA PHE A 139 8.67 13.32 -6.74
C PHE A 139 8.69 14.61 -7.56
N ASP A 140 7.57 14.96 -8.19
CA ASP A 140 7.44 16.17 -8.99
C ASP A 140 7.47 17.43 -8.12
N THR A 141 6.86 17.39 -6.94
CA THR A 141 6.96 18.48 -5.96
C THR A 141 8.41 18.69 -5.54
N HIS A 142 9.13 17.62 -5.22
CA HIS A 142 10.52 17.71 -4.78
C HIS A 142 11.46 18.32 -5.84
N LYS A 143 11.29 17.91 -7.11
CA LYS A 143 12.06 18.50 -8.22
C LYS A 143 11.81 19.99 -8.42
N ARG A 144 10.58 20.44 -8.22
CA ARG A 144 10.22 21.85 -8.35
C ARG A 144 10.86 22.69 -7.24
N ASP A 145 10.79 22.20 -6.00
CA ASP A 145 11.43 22.87 -4.86
C ASP A 145 12.96 22.99 -5.08
N GLU A 146 13.64 21.95 -5.57
CA GLU A 146 15.07 22.03 -5.93
C GLU A 146 15.36 23.04 -7.05
N SER A 147 14.47 23.18 -8.05
CA SER A 147 14.66 24.14 -9.14
C SER A 147 14.44 25.60 -8.71
N GLU A 148 13.56 25.84 -7.72
CA GLU A 148 13.27 27.18 -7.19
C GLU A 148 14.34 27.67 -6.21
N GLU A 149 15.04 26.78 -5.50
CA GLU A 149 16.18 27.14 -4.62
C GLU A 149 17.47 27.50 -5.39
N HIS A 150 17.55 27.20 -6.68
CA HIS A 150 18.71 27.46 -7.54
C HIS A 150 18.54 28.66 -8.49
N VAL A 151 17.49 29.47 -8.33
CA VAL A 151 17.23 30.73 -9.04
C VAL A 151 17.41 31.91 -8.07
#